data_AF-A0A7C1PIL4-F1
#
_entry.id   AF-A0A7C1PIL4-F1
#
_cell.length_a   1.000
_cell.length_b   1.000
_cell.length_c   1.000
_cell.angle_alpha   90.00
_cell.angle_beta   90.00
_cell.angle_gamma   90.00
#
_symmetry.space_group_name_H-M   'P 1'
#
loop_
_entity.id
_entity.type
_entity.pdbx_description
1 polymer ?
#
loop_
_entity_poly.entity_id
_entity_poly.type
_entity_poly.pdbx_seq_one_letter_code
_entity_poly.pdbx_strand_id
1 'polypeptide(L)'
;MYNDTEKRKHEIMGLEKRKCFARFRVKQYEDQEMSSPDWDTVAVKNLSAGGMLFHYHKNLEIDSLMDLTIDISECIPTINCVGRVIRIEEFQSLSTQDVQPLTSMCRIATEFTEIGKQERETINIAVGETKGKNLNLKKLRAIVLDDDYILRTLINDILKNRGYEVHSSSEPFFCPVYLDSKCPCPVEHFCSNIIITDINMPNMTGFEFIENLKRNACKIQNVAIMSGRWTDEELEHAKRLGCHTFEKPFKIDEFGKWLDDCEKKLDPDNKLSDLPIRMIKSKKNK
;
A
#
# COMPACT_ATOMS: atom_id res chain seq x y z
N MET A 1 -13.45 39.76 -20.99
CA MET A 1 -14.09 39.33 -19.73
C MET A 1 -15.06 38.22 -20.07
N TYR A 2 -14.63 36.96 -19.95
CA TYR A 2 -15.53 35.82 -19.82
C TYR A 2 -14.98 35.01 -18.65
N ASN A 3 -15.52 35.33 -17.46
CA ASN A 3 -15.35 34.56 -16.24
C ASN A 3 -16.35 33.40 -16.34
N ASP A 4 -15.90 32.25 -16.82
CA ASP A 4 -16.55 30.97 -16.51
C ASP A 4 -15.54 30.09 -15.80
N THR A 5 -15.30 30.44 -14.53
CA THR A 5 -14.96 29.42 -13.54
C THR A 5 -16.17 28.50 -13.39
N GLU A 6 -16.29 27.52 -14.29
CA GLU A 6 -17.09 26.33 -13.98
C GLU A 6 -16.51 25.74 -12.69
N LYS A 7 -17.22 25.97 -11.59
CA LYS A 7 -16.95 25.33 -10.31
C LYS A 7 -17.00 23.83 -10.55
N ARG A 8 -15.82 23.20 -10.54
CA ARG A 8 -15.62 21.78 -10.82
C ARG A 8 -16.51 20.94 -9.90
N LYS A 9 -17.36 20.11 -10.50
CA LYS A 9 -18.38 19.30 -9.80
C LYS A 9 -17.82 18.14 -8.96
N HIS A 10 -16.54 17.76 -9.13
CA HIS A 10 -15.95 16.57 -8.53
C HIS A 10 -14.57 16.84 -7.91
N GLU A 11 -14.29 16.21 -6.76
CA GLU A 11 -13.02 16.32 -6.02
C GLU A 11 -11.89 15.52 -6.70
N ILE A 12 -10.63 15.97 -6.57
CA ILE A 12 -9.46 15.41 -7.25
C ILE A 12 -8.44 14.90 -6.22
N MET A 13 -7.98 13.64 -6.36
CA MET A 13 -6.82 13.11 -5.62
C MET A 13 -5.51 13.43 -6.33
N GLY A 14 -4.49 13.92 -5.62
CA GLY A 14 -3.09 13.90 -6.08
C GLY A 14 -2.40 12.62 -5.59
N LEU A 15 -1.99 11.74 -6.51
CA LEU A 15 -1.53 10.37 -6.20
C LEU A 15 -0.09 10.26 -5.65
N GLU A 16 0.38 11.21 -4.83
CA GLU A 16 1.65 11.03 -4.11
C GLU A 16 1.57 9.95 -3.00
N LYS A 17 0.36 9.51 -2.61
CA LYS A 17 0.14 8.63 -1.44
C LYS A 17 -0.47 7.26 -1.72
N ARG A 18 -1.07 7.01 -2.90
CA ARG A 18 -1.64 5.70 -3.29
C ARG A 18 -1.24 5.38 -4.74
N LYS A 19 -0.91 4.12 -5.06
CA LYS A 19 -0.62 3.71 -6.44
C LYS A 19 -1.92 3.25 -7.10
N CYS A 20 -2.33 3.93 -8.17
CA CYS A 20 -3.51 3.57 -8.96
C CYS A 20 -3.08 3.33 -10.41
N PHE A 21 -3.54 2.23 -11.00
CA PHE A 21 -3.30 1.89 -12.39
C PHE A 21 -4.63 1.80 -13.13
N ALA A 22 -4.62 2.18 -14.41
CA ALA A 22 -5.74 1.97 -15.28
C ALA A 22 -5.25 1.21 -16.52
N ARG A 23 -6.05 0.24 -16.94
CA ARG A 23 -5.94 -0.35 -18.27
C ARG A 23 -6.98 0.31 -19.15
N PHE A 24 -6.62 0.62 -20.39
CA PHE A 24 -7.57 1.13 -21.37
C PHE A 24 -7.36 0.56 -22.76
N ARG A 25 -8.40 0.63 -23.57
CA ARG A 25 -8.33 0.50 -25.03
C ARG A 25 -9.26 1.52 -25.67
N VAL A 26 -8.89 2.04 -26.83
CA VAL A 26 -9.73 2.99 -27.58
C VAL A 26 -10.90 2.22 -28.21
N LYS A 27 -12.14 2.72 -28.09
CA LYS A 27 -13.30 2.14 -28.77
C LYS A 27 -13.18 2.44 -30.26
N GLN A 28 -13.28 1.40 -31.10
CA GLN A 28 -13.32 1.56 -32.54
C GLN A 28 -14.71 2.07 -32.96
N TYR A 29 -14.76 3.19 -33.66
CA TYR A 29 -15.88 3.54 -34.52
C TYR A 29 -15.59 3.00 -35.92
N GLU A 30 -16.64 2.61 -36.66
CA GLU A 30 -16.55 1.89 -37.94
C GLU A 30 -15.70 2.57 -39.03
N ASP A 31 -15.20 3.79 -38.82
CA ASP A 31 -14.42 4.58 -39.78
C ASP A 31 -12.98 4.95 -39.36
N GLN A 32 -12.40 4.39 -38.29
CA GLN A 32 -11.02 4.70 -37.87
C GLN A 32 -10.08 3.46 -37.84
N GLU A 33 -9.19 3.39 -38.84
CA GLU A 33 -8.19 2.32 -39.07
C GLU A 33 -7.04 2.22 -38.04
N MET A 34 -7.05 3.00 -36.97
CA MET A 34 -5.83 3.27 -36.20
C MET A 34 -6.00 3.10 -34.68
N SER A 35 -6.34 1.91 -34.23
CA SER A 35 -6.08 1.52 -32.83
C SER A 35 -5.86 0.02 -32.68
N SER A 36 -4.87 -0.36 -31.85
CA SER A 36 -4.59 -1.75 -31.50
C SER A 36 -5.75 -2.32 -30.64
N PRO A 37 -6.17 -3.58 -30.85
CA PRO A 37 -7.13 -4.26 -29.98
C PRO A 37 -6.60 -4.50 -28.54
N ASP A 38 -5.31 -4.23 -28.31
CA ASP A 38 -4.64 -4.51 -27.05
C ASP A 38 -4.91 -3.44 -25.98
N TRP A 39 -4.99 -3.90 -24.73
CA TRP A 39 -5.11 -3.02 -23.57
C TRP A 39 -3.75 -2.39 -23.23
N ASP A 40 -3.70 -1.06 -23.15
CA ASP A 40 -2.57 -0.31 -22.62
C ASP A 40 -2.72 -0.10 -21.12
N THR A 41 -1.62 -0.17 -20.36
CA THR A 41 -1.60 0.09 -18.91
C THR A 41 -0.92 1.43 -18.61
N VAL A 42 -1.56 2.25 -17.78
CA VAL A 42 -1.04 3.56 -17.35
C VAL A 42 -1.14 3.74 -15.84
N ALA A 43 -0.15 4.46 -15.29
CA ALA A 43 -0.24 4.96 -13.92
C ALA A 43 -1.17 6.18 -13.90
N VAL A 44 -2.22 6.12 -13.09
CA VAL A 44 -3.13 7.25 -12.89
C VAL A 44 -2.39 8.29 -12.05
N LYS A 45 -2.52 9.58 -12.42
CA LYS A 45 -1.97 10.74 -11.71
C LYS A 45 -3.01 11.42 -10.84
N ASN A 46 -4.23 11.58 -11.36
CA ASN A 46 -5.38 12.05 -10.59
C ASN A 46 -6.62 11.20 -10.93
N LEU A 47 -7.47 10.94 -9.93
CA LEU A 47 -8.74 10.23 -10.09
C LEU A 47 -9.87 10.98 -9.36
N SER A 48 -11.06 10.98 -9.96
CA SER A 48 -12.31 11.52 -9.42
C SER A 48 -13.49 10.71 -9.94
N ALA A 49 -14.66 10.83 -9.32
CA ALA A 49 -15.89 10.23 -9.87
C ALA A 49 -16.33 10.81 -11.23
N GLY A 50 -15.69 11.87 -11.69
CA GLY A 50 -15.94 12.50 -12.98
C GLY A 50 -14.95 12.08 -14.07
N GLY A 51 -13.82 11.48 -13.73
CA GLY A 51 -12.75 11.26 -14.70
C GLY A 51 -11.38 11.03 -14.09
N MET A 52 -10.39 10.80 -14.94
CA MET A 52 -9.01 10.54 -14.53
C MET A 52 -7.99 11.32 -15.39
N LEU A 53 -6.78 11.38 -14.87
CA LEU A 53 -5.64 12.00 -15.52
C LEU A 53 -4.46 11.04 -15.49
N PHE A 54 -3.77 10.85 -16.61
CA PHE A 54 -2.60 10.01 -16.71
C PHE A 54 -1.61 10.54 -17.75
N HIS A 55 -0.41 9.97 -17.78
CA HIS A 55 0.57 10.25 -18.83
C HIS A 55 0.61 9.08 -19.82
N TYR A 56 0.73 9.38 -21.10
CA TYR A 56 0.76 8.40 -22.17
C TYR A 56 1.63 8.86 -23.34
N HIS A 57 2.16 7.93 -24.11
CA HIS A 57 3.21 8.20 -25.10
C HIS A 57 2.77 7.98 -26.55
N LYS A 58 1.56 7.46 -26.78
CA LYS A 58 0.97 7.37 -28.12
C LYS A 58 -0.06 8.49 -28.31
N ASN A 59 -0.29 8.86 -29.56
CA ASN A 59 -1.26 9.88 -29.89
C ASN A 59 -2.68 9.36 -29.60
N LEU A 60 -3.47 10.23 -28.96
CA LEU A 60 -4.90 10.07 -28.77
C LEU A 60 -5.57 11.31 -29.34
N GLU A 61 -6.82 11.19 -29.78
CA GLU A 61 -7.59 12.33 -30.24
C GLU A 61 -8.52 12.83 -29.13
N ILE A 62 -8.80 14.12 -29.11
CA ILE A 62 -9.89 14.66 -28.29
C ILE A 62 -11.20 13.99 -28.76
N ASP A 63 -12.11 13.74 -27.83
CA ASP A 63 -13.36 12.99 -28.01
C ASP A 63 -13.21 11.49 -28.27
N SER A 64 -11.99 10.94 -28.33
CA SER A 64 -11.78 9.49 -28.34
C SER A 64 -12.45 8.83 -27.13
N LEU A 65 -13.30 7.83 -27.38
CA LEU A 65 -13.86 6.98 -26.33
C LEU A 65 -12.94 5.82 -26.01
N MET A 66 -12.90 5.43 -24.74
CA MET A 66 -12.02 4.38 -24.24
C MET A 66 -12.78 3.47 -23.29
N ASP A 67 -12.67 2.17 -23.46
CA ASP A 67 -12.99 1.23 -22.38
C ASP A 67 -11.90 1.33 -21.32
N LEU A 68 -12.28 1.52 -20.07
CA LEU A 68 -11.38 1.69 -18.93
C LEU A 68 -11.64 0.61 -17.88
N THR A 69 -10.56 0.05 -17.37
CA THR A 69 -10.53 -0.85 -16.21
C THR A 69 -9.55 -0.26 -15.19
N ILE A 70 -10.06 0.28 -14.10
CA ILE A 70 -9.29 1.02 -13.10
C ILE A 70 -9.08 0.13 -11.87
N ASP A 71 -7.81 -0.11 -11.57
CA ASP A 71 -7.34 -0.88 -10.43
C ASP A 71 -6.76 0.11 -9.39
N ILE A 72 -7.55 0.38 -8.35
CA ILE A 72 -7.14 1.21 -7.21
C ILE A 72 -6.59 0.25 -6.15
N SER A 73 -5.30 0.38 -5.82
CA SER A 73 -4.73 -0.41 -4.72
C SER A 73 -5.56 -0.19 -3.46
N GLU A 74 -6.04 -1.27 -2.84
CA GLU A 74 -6.97 -1.30 -1.68
C GLU A 74 -8.49 -1.31 -1.99
N CYS A 75 -8.94 -1.28 -3.25
CA CYS A 75 -10.36 -1.46 -3.60
C CYS A 75 -10.60 -2.72 -4.46
N ILE A 76 -11.14 -3.77 -3.85
CA ILE A 76 -11.87 -4.83 -4.59
C ILE A 76 -13.35 -4.40 -4.51
N PRO A 77 -14.03 -4.13 -5.63
CA PRO A 77 -13.77 -4.59 -7.00
C PRO A 77 -13.09 -3.58 -7.95
N THR A 78 -12.45 -4.11 -9.00
CA THR A 78 -11.99 -3.36 -10.17
C THR A 78 -13.13 -2.57 -10.80
N ILE A 79 -12.85 -1.33 -11.22
CA ILE A 79 -13.87 -0.40 -11.73
C ILE A 79 -13.83 -0.37 -13.25
N ASN A 80 -14.93 -0.76 -13.89
CA ASN A 80 -15.08 -0.66 -15.34
C ASN A 80 -15.92 0.56 -15.70
N CYS A 81 -15.45 1.36 -16.65
CA CYS A 81 -16.16 2.54 -17.14
C CYS A 81 -15.74 2.88 -18.57
N VAL A 82 -16.46 3.82 -19.20
CA VAL A 82 -16.07 4.42 -20.47
C VAL A 82 -15.59 5.83 -20.21
N GLY A 83 -14.39 6.14 -20.70
CA GLY A 83 -13.80 7.46 -20.64
C GLY A 83 -13.83 8.15 -22.00
N ARG A 84 -14.06 9.46 -22.04
CA ARG A 84 -13.86 10.31 -23.21
C ARG A 84 -12.66 11.22 -22.96
N VAL A 85 -11.74 11.30 -23.92
CA VAL A 85 -10.61 12.23 -23.85
C VAL A 85 -11.13 13.67 -24.00
N ILE A 86 -10.94 14.49 -22.97
CA ILE A 86 -11.39 15.89 -22.97
C ILE A 86 -10.24 16.90 -23.11
N ARG A 87 -9.01 16.47 -22.83
CA ARG A 87 -7.84 17.34 -22.89
C ARG A 87 -6.56 16.55 -23.07
N ILE A 88 -5.67 17.10 -23.90
CA ILE A 88 -4.32 16.60 -24.17
C ILE A 88 -3.36 17.76 -24.00
N GLU A 89 -2.33 17.58 -23.18
CA GLU A 89 -1.23 18.53 -23.02
C GLU A 89 0.09 17.83 -23.38
N GLU A 90 0.76 18.29 -24.42
CA GLU A 90 2.05 17.73 -24.86
C GLU A 90 3.21 18.28 -24.03
N PHE A 91 4.11 17.42 -23.57
CA PHE A 91 5.39 17.84 -23.02
C PHE A 91 6.49 17.70 -24.06
N GLN A 92 7.04 18.82 -24.50
CA GLN A 92 8.32 18.80 -25.22
C GLN A 92 9.43 18.64 -24.18
N SER A 93 10.10 17.49 -24.20
CA SER A 93 11.39 17.39 -23.51
C SER A 93 12.38 18.24 -24.29
N LEU A 94 12.83 19.36 -23.71
CA LEU A 94 13.99 20.09 -24.20
C LEU A 94 15.21 19.21 -23.94
N SER A 95 15.58 18.36 -24.89
CA SER A 95 16.94 17.80 -24.91
C SER A 95 17.87 18.87 -25.46
N THR A 96 18.76 19.37 -24.61
CA THR A 96 19.98 20.01 -25.07
C THR A 96 20.83 18.95 -25.75
N GLN A 97 21.12 19.15 -27.04
CA GLN A 97 21.99 18.35 -27.94
C GLN A 97 21.29 17.18 -28.67
N ASP A 98 21.01 17.46 -29.95
CA ASP A 98 20.91 16.57 -31.12
C ASP A 98 20.89 15.06 -30.88
N VAL A 99 19.73 14.52 -30.49
CA VAL A 99 19.23 13.20 -30.89
C VAL A 99 17.69 13.31 -30.97
N GLN A 100 17.10 12.67 -31.98
CA GLN A 100 15.67 12.65 -32.36
C GLN A 100 14.68 12.81 -31.19
N PRO A 101 13.52 13.49 -31.40
CA PRO A 101 12.52 13.68 -30.36
C PRO A 101 12.10 12.32 -29.80
N LEU A 102 12.46 12.05 -28.54
CA LEU A 102 11.88 10.95 -27.78
C LEU A 102 10.37 11.15 -27.77
N THR A 103 9.64 10.09 -28.12
CA THR A 103 8.18 9.94 -28.03
C THR A 103 7.52 10.98 -27.11
N SER A 104 6.79 11.93 -27.70
CA SER A 104 6.09 12.99 -26.97
C SER A 104 5.22 12.36 -25.88
N MET A 105 5.57 12.60 -24.62
CA MET A 105 4.72 12.19 -23.52
C MET A 105 3.63 13.23 -23.37
N CYS A 106 2.39 12.79 -23.46
CA CYS A 106 1.21 13.62 -23.33
C CYS A 106 0.57 13.38 -21.97
N ARG A 107 0.06 14.44 -21.35
CA ARG A 107 -0.85 14.38 -20.22
C ARG A 107 -2.27 14.36 -20.75
N ILE A 108 -2.97 13.27 -20.47
CA ILE A 108 -4.32 13.00 -20.97
C ILE A 108 -5.30 13.15 -19.81
N ALA A 109 -6.32 13.97 -19.99
CA ALA A 109 -7.47 14.05 -19.09
C ALA A 109 -8.68 13.42 -19.76
N THR A 110 -9.36 12.55 -19.03
CA THR A 110 -10.60 11.91 -19.47
C THR A 110 -11.74 12.24 -18.53
N GLU A 111 -12.95 12.28 -19.07
CA GLU A 111 -14.18 12.27 -18.28
C GLU A 111 -14.88 10.92 -18.41
N PHE A 112 -15.56 10.46 -17.36
CA PHE A 112 -16.33 9.22 -17.42
C PHE A 112 -17.72 9.48 -18.01
N THR A 113 -17.98 8.90 -19.18
CA THR A 113 -19.26 9.00 -19.89
C THR A 113 -20.22 7.90 -19.46
N GLU A 114 -19.71 6.69 -19.22
CA GLU A 114 -20.49 5.54 -18.75
C GLU A 114 -19.82 4.95 -17.52
N ILE A 115 -20.39 5.18 -16.34
CA ILE A 115 -19.94 4.59 -15.08
C ILE A 115 -21.16 4.28 -14.23
N GLY A 116 -21.22 3.07 -13.68
CA GLY A 116 -22.33 2.66 -12.81
C GLY A 116 -22.31 3.42 -11.48
N LYS A 117 -23.48 3.48 -10.83
CA LYS A 117 -23.64 4.24 -9.57
C LYS A 117 -22.74 3.67 -8.47
N GLN A 118 -22.61 2.35 -8.40
CA GLN A 118 -21.80 1.66 -7.40
C GLN A 118 -20.30 1.95 -7.62
N GLU A 119 -19.83 1.87 -8.86
CA GLU A 119 -18.45 2.18 -9.25
C GLU A 119 -18.12 3.64 -8.94
N ARG A 120 -19.05 4.56 -9.25
CA ARG A 120 -18.90 5.98 -8.97
C ARG A 120 -18.83 6.25 -7.47
N GLU A 121 -19.59 5.52 -6.68
CA GLU A 121 -19.53 5.55 -5.22
C GLU A 121 -18.21 4.98 -4.71
N THR A 122 -17.69 3.89 -5.27
CA THR A 122 -16.35 3.35 -4.96
C THR A 122 -15.25 4.38 -5.23
N ILE A 123 -15.29 5.08 -6.37
CA ILE A 123 -14.33 6.17 -6.65
C ILE A 123 -14.50 7.32 -5.67
N ASN A 124 -15.74 7.74 -5.38
CA ASN A 124 -15.99 8.82 -4.41
C ASN A 124 -15.57 8.45 -2.99
N ILE A 125 -15.66 7.18 -2.59
CA ILE A 125 -15.14 6.70 -1.32
C ILE A 125 -13.61 6.77 -1.36
N ALA A 126 -12.98 6.19 -2.39
CA ALA A 126 -11.53 6.17 -2.55
C ALA A 126 -10.92 7.59 -2.63
N VAL A 127 -11.63 8.55 -3.22
CA VAL A 127 -11.20 9.96 -3.42
C VAL A 127 -11.63 10.87 -2.26
N GLY A 128 -12.86 10.73 -1.78
CA GLY A 128 -13.48 11.52 -0.71
C GLY A 128 -13.03 11.17 0.71
N GLU A 129 -12.37 10.02 0.88
CA GLU A 129 -11.55 9.70 2.08
C GLU A 129 -10.47 10.77 2.37
N THR A 130 -10.19 11.67 1.43
CA THR A 130 -9.17 12.72 1.62
C THR A 130 -9.70 14.04 2.23
N LYS A 131 -11.02 14.27 2.36
CA LYS A 131 -11.53 15.58 2.84
C LYS A 131 -12.69 15.64 3.84
N GLY A 132 -13.49 14.58 4.02
CA GLY A 132 -14.78 14.73 4.72
C GLY A 132 -15.00 13.88 5.97
N LYS A 133 -14.17 12.88 6.21
CA LYS A 133 -14.23 12.06 7.42
C LYS A 133 -12.80 11.80 7.89
N ASN A 134 -12.51 12.16 9.13
CA ASN A 134 -11.78 11.22 9.99
C ASN A 134 -12.63 9.94 10.03
N LEU A 135 -12.58 9.14 8.97
CA LEU A 135 -12.72 7.72 9.18
C LEU A 135 -11.47 7.44 10.02
N ASN A 136 -11.67 7.19 11.31
CA ASN A 136 -10.76 6.36 12.08
C ASN A 136 -10.73 4.98 11.40
N LEU A 137 -10.26 4.90 10.15
CA LEU A 137 -9.80 3.69 9.52
C LEU A 137 -8.58 3.34 10.34
N LYS A 138 -8.85 2.43 11.27
CA LYS A 138 -7.97 2.08 12.36
C LYS A 138 -6.67 1.61 11.75
N LYS A 139 -5.66 2.48 11.77
CA LYS A 139 -4.39 2.23 11.08
C LYS A 139 -3.75 1.04 11.75
N LEU A 140 -3.85 -0.15 11.16
CA LEU A 140 -3.23 -1.34 11.74
C LEU A 140 -1.72 -1.18 11.63
N ARG A 141 -0.99 -1.52 12.70
CA ARG A 141 0.47 -1.48 12.67
C ARG A 141 1.04 -2.88 12.75
N ALA A 142 2.02 -3.15 11.90
CA ALA A 142 2.82 -4.36 11.92
C ALA A 142 4.30 -4.04 12.16
N ILE A 143 4.95 -4.92 12.91
CA ILE A 143 6.40 -4.95 13.07
C ILE A 143 6.92 -6.19 12.34
N VAL A 144 7.92 -6.02 11.49
CA VAL A 144 8.56 -7.12 10.75
C VAL A 144 10.06 -7.13 11.07
N LEU A 145 10.53 -8.23 11.64
CA LEU A 145 11.93 -8.41 12.02
C LEU A 145 12.49 -9.62 11.27
N ASP A 146 13.44 -9.40 10.39
CA ASP A 146 14.07 -10.46 9.60
C ASP A 146 15.39 -9.92 9.07
N ASP A 147 16.48 -10.66 9.15
CA ASP A 147 17.78 -10.24 8.62
C ASP A 147 17.83 -10.35 7.08
N ASP A 148 17.04 -11.26 6.50
CA ASP A 148 16.87 -11.40 5.05
C ASP A 148 16.14 -10.17 4.47
N TYR A 149 16.91 -9.34 3.75
CA TYR A 149 16.41 -8.13 3.11
C TYR A 149 15.28 -8.41 2.10
N ILE A 150 15.38 -9.49 1.32
CA ILE A 150 14.42 -9.80 0.24
C ILE A 150 13.10 -10.21 0.87
N LEU A 151 13.11 -11.14 1.81
CA LEU A 151 11.91 -11.59 2.50
C LEU A 151 11.26 -10.46 3.31
N ARG A 152 12.08 -9.67 4.02
CA ARG A 152 11.60 -8.49 4.75
C ARG A 152 10.92 -7.48 3.83
N THR A 153 11.46 -7.25 2.63
CA THR A 153 10.89 -6.34 1.63
C THR A 153 9.55 -6.88 1.11
N LEU A 154 9.49 -8.18 0.78
CA LEU A 154 8.27 -8.83 0.32
C LEU A 154 7.15 -8.75 1.36
N ILE A 155 7.43 -9.11 2.62
CA ILE A 155 6.44 -9.03 3.71
C ILE A 155 6.00 -7.58 3.93
N ASN A 156 6.93 -6.63 3.91
CA ASN A 156 6.61 -5.20 4.01
C ASN A 156 5.64 -4.77 2.91
N ASP A 157 5.87 -5.18 1.66
CA ASP A 157 5.03 -4.80 0.53
C ASP A 157 3.64 -5.42 0.63
N ILE A 158 3.54 -6.71 1.02
CA ILE A 158 2.26 -7.38 1.27
C ILE A 158 1.45 -6.63 2.33
N LEU A 159 2.07 -6.29 3.46
CA LEU A 159 1.39 -5.60 4.56
C LEU A 159 1.01 -4.15 4.21
N LYS A 160 1.88 -3.40 3.53
CA LYS A 160 1.57 -2.04 3.08
C LYS A 160 0.44 -2.02 2.05
N ASN A 161 0.44 -2.96 1.10
CA ASN A 161 -0.65 -3.11 0.12
C ASN A 161 -1.98 -3.47 0.78
N ARG A 162 -1.94 -3.99 2.00
CA ARG A 162 -3.09 -4.35 2.84
C ARG A 162 -3.48 -3.23 3.82
N GLY A 163 -2.85 -2.06 3.74
CA GLY A 163 -3.20 -0.86 4.51
C GLY A 163 -2.49 -0.72 5.87
N TYR A 164 -1.49 -1.55 6.17
CA TYR A 164 -0.76 -1.47 7.44
C TYR A 164 0.25 -0.32 7.46
N GLU A 165 0.42 0.29 8.64
CA GLU A 165 1.65 0.96 9.01
C GLU A 165 2.71 -0.10 9.33
N VAL A 166 3.73 -0.24 8.49
CA VAL A 166 4.76 -1.27 8.67
C VAL A 166 6.07 -0.65 9.16
N HIS A 167 6.58 -1.20 10.26
CA HIS A 167 7.94 -0.95 10.75
C HIS A 167 8.77 -2.22 10.54
N SER A 168 9.65 -2.20 9.55
CA SER A 168 10.51 -3.33 9.24
C SER A 168 11.97 -3.02 9.57
N SER A 169 12.68 -3.99 10.15
CA SER A 169 14.10 -3.88 10.48
C SER A 169 14.78 -5.25 10.48
N SER A 170 16.11 -5.28 10.36
CA SER A 170 16.89 -6.49 10.61
C SER A 170 17.01 -6.80 12.10
N GLU A 171 16.89 -5.78 12.94
CA GLU A 171 17.01 -5.89 14.39
C GLU A 171 16.00 -4.94 15.07
N PRO A 172 15.39 -5.31 16.20
CA PRO A 172 14.33 -4.52 16.84
C PRO A 172 14.85 -3.34 17.68
N PHE A 173 15.78 -2.53 17.15
CA PHE A 173 16.37 -1.37 17.84
C PHE A 173 15.34 -0.33 18.33
N PHE A 174 14.19 -0.27 17.68
CA PHE A 174 13.09 0.62 18.04
C PHE A 174 12.23 0.08 19.20
N CYS A 175 12.41 -1.18 19.59
CA CYS A 175 11.67 -1.80 20.69
C CYS A 175 12.50 -1.67 21.98
N PRO A 176 12.09 -0.86 22.97
CA PRO A 176 12.88 -0.68 24.20
C PRO A 176 13.05 -1.98 25.00
N VAL A 177 12.16 -2.95 24.79
CA VAL A 177 12.24 -4.29 25.35
C VAL A 177 13.45 -5.08 24.83
N TYR A 178 13.96 -4.74 23.64
CA TYR A 178 15.21 -5.29 23.11
C TYR A 178 16.44 -4.82 23.89
N LEU A 179 16.37 -3.66 24.55
CA LEU A 179 17.44 -3.08 25.37
C LEU A 179 17.21 -3.29 26.88
N ASP A 180 16.47 -4.35 27.25
CA ASP A 180 16.10 -4.70 28.63
C ASP A 180 15.47 -3.52 29.42
N SER A 181 14.74 -2.67 28.71
CA SER A 181 14.05 -1.52 29.28
C SER A 181 12.55 -1.79 29.32
N LYS A 182 11.88 -1.31 30.38
CA LYS A 182 10.41 -1.39 30.50
C LYS A 182 9.74 -0.86 29.22
N CYS A 183 8.72 -1.57 28.72
CA CYS A 183 7.87 -1.09 27.62
C CYS A 183 7.35 0.30 28.02
N PRO A 184 7.64 1.37 27.25
CA PRO A 184 7.11 2.71 27.54
C PRO A 184 5.62 2.84 27.16
N CYS A 185 5.04 1.74 26.68
CA CYS A 185 3.68 1.57 26.22
C CYS A 185 2.73 1.88 27.38
N PRO A 186 1.84 2.88 27.27
CA PRO A 186 0.81 3.10 28.28
C PRO A 186 -0.01 1.83 28.51
N VAL A 187 -0.45 1.59 29.74
CA VAL A 187 -1.14 0.34 30.15
C VAL A 187 -2.34 0.00 29.24
N GLU A 188 -3.00 0.99 28.64
CA GLU A 188 -4.17 0.82 27.77
C GLU A 188 -3.87 0.88 26.26
N HIS A 189 -2.60 1.02 25.85
CA HIS A 189 -2.24 1.22 24.45
C HIS A 189 -1.33 0.11 23.91
N PHE A 190 -1.45 -0.13 22.61
CA PHE A 190 -0.64 -1.10 21.88
C PHE A 190 0.40 -0.35 21.06
N CYS A 191 1.64 -0.84 21.02
CA CYS A 191 2.66 -0.28 20.12
C CYS A 191 2.61 -0.91 18.72
N SER A 192 1.95 -2.06 18.57
CA SER A 192 1.70 -2.76 17.30
C SER A 192 0.48 -3.67 17.43
N ASN A 193 -0.15 -4.02 16.30
CA ASN A 193 -1.22 -5.01 16.23
C ASN A 193 -0.70 -6.40 15.87
N ILE A 194 0.36 -6.46 15.06
CA ILE A 194 0.99 -7.69 14.60
C ILE A 194 2.51 -7.58 14.75
N ILE A 195 3.15 -8.68 15.15
CA ILE A 195 4.61 -8.84 15.10
C ILE A 195 4.92 -10.09 14.28
N ILE A 196 5.81 -9.97 13.31
CA ILE A 196 6.36 -11.08 12.54
C ILE A 196 7.87 -11.02 12.74
N THR A 197 8.47 -12.08 13.24
CA THR A 197 9.91 -12.13 13.53
C THR A 197 10.55 -13.39 12.98
N ASP A 198 11.77 -13.30 12.49
CA ASP A 198 12.61 -14.46 12.27
C ASP A 198 13.09 -15.05 13.61
N ILE A 199 13.39 -16.35 13.64
CA ILE A 199 14.06 -16.98 14.80
C ILE A 199 15.50 -16.48 14.91
N ASN A 200 16.23 -16.44 13.80
CA ASN A 200 17.66 -16.21 13.76
C ASN A 200 17.96 -14.74 13.45
N MET A 201 17.76 -13.87 14.43
CA MET A 201 18.20 -12.47 14.31
C MET A 201 19.58 -12.27 14.96
N PRO A 202 20.36 -11.28 14.49
CA PRO A 202 21.58 -10.88 15.17
C PRO A 202 21.32 -10.46 16.64
N ASN A 203 22.24 -10.86 17.52
CA ASN A 203 22.30 -10.52 18.95
C ASN A 203 21.18 -11.07 19.86
N MET A 204 19.99 -11.39 19.34
CA MET A 204 18.87 -11.95 20.10
C MET A 204 17.99 -12.80 19.18
N THR A 205 17.57 -13.97 19.62
CA THR A 205 16.65 -14.82 18.86
C THR A 205 15.21 -14.29 18.89
N GLY A 206 14.39 -14.69 17.92
CA GLY A 206 12.96 -14.40 17.91
C GLY A 206 12.24 -14.88 19.17
N PHE A 207 12.67 -16.02 19.73
CA PHE A 207 12.15 -16.53 21.00
C PHE A 207 12.47 -15.62 22.17
N GLU A 208 13.75 -15.26 22.36
CA GLU A 208 14.17 -14.35 23.42
C GLU A 208 13.45 -13.00 23.32
N PHE A 209 13.26 -12.49 22.11
CA PHE A 209 12.51 -11.26 21.88
C PHE A 209 11.07 -11.35 22.38
N ILE A 210 10.35 -12.43 22.03
CA ILE A 210 8.95 -12.63 22.42
C ILE A 210 8.81 -12.91 23.93
N GLU A 211 9.73 -13.67 24.51
CA GLU A 211 9.78 -13.90 25.95
C GLU A 211 9.98 -12.57 26.70
N ASN A 212 10.87 -11.71 26.22
CA ASN A 212 11.10 -10.39 26.80
C ASN A 212 9.84 -9.51 26.68
N LEU A 213 9.11 -9.56 25.56
CA LEU A 213 7.83 -8.87 25.42
C LEU A 213 6.82 -9.34 26.49
N LYS A 214 6.69 -10.65 26.68
CA LYS A 214 5.76 -11.22 27.67
C LYS A 214 6.17 -10.90 29.11
N ARG A 215 7.45 -11.01 29.44
CA ARG A 215 8.00 -10.67 30.77
C ARG A 215 7.71 -9.22 31.14
N ASN A 216 7.70 -8.33 30.15
CA ASN A 216 7.36 -6.92 30.29
C ASN A 216 5.85 -6.61 30.15
N ALA A 217 4.98 -7.62 30.30
CA ALA A 217 3.52 -7.51 30.22
C ALA A 217 3.00 -6.89 28.91
N CYS A 218 3.71 -7.10 27.79
CA CYS A 218 3.23 -6.71 26.48
C CYS A 218 1.94 -7.47 26.14
N LYS A 219 0.93 -6.74 25.68
CA LYS A 219 -0.41 -7.28 25.36
C LYS A 219 -0.54 -7.75 23.91
N ILE A 220 0.55 -7.81 23.15
CA ILE A 220 0.52 -8.26 21.76
C ILE A 220 0.03 -9.72 21.71
N GLN A 221 -0.97 -9.98 20.87
CA GLN A 221 -1.56 -11.31 20.71
C GLN A 221 -1.19 -11.96 19.38
N ASN A 222 -1.16 -11.16 18.32
CA ASN A 222 -0.87 -11.65 16.97
C ASN A 222 0.65 -11.61 16.72
N VAL A 223 1.31 -12.71 17.06
CA VAL A 223 2.76 -12.88 16.86
C VAL A 223 3.00 -14.09 15.98
N ALA A 224 3.79 -13.92 14.93
CA ALA A 224 4.31 -14.99 14.11
C ALA A 224 5.84 -15.07 14.20
N ILE A 225 6.36 -16.29 14.21
CA ILE A 225 7.78 -16.60 14.14
C ILE A 225 8.04 -17.32 12.83
N MET A 226 9.10 -16.94 12.12
CA MET A 226 9.52 -17.56 10.86
C MET A 226 10.86 -18.27 11.05
N SER A 227 11.04 -19.43 10.41
CA SER A 227 12.32 -20.13 10.40
C SER A 227 12.46 -20.98 9.14
N GLY A 228 13.69 -21.14 8.62
CA GLY A 228 13.96 -22.06 7.51
C GLY A 228 13.92 -23.53 7.89
N ARG A 229 13.98 -23.86 9.19
CA ARG A 229 13.84 -25.21 9.70
C ARG A 229 13.30 -25.16 11.12
N TRP A 230 12.45 -26.12 11.45
CA TRP A 230 11.91 -26.27 12.80
C TRP A 230 12.33 -27.60 13.41
N THR A 231 12.65 -27.58 14.69
CA THR A 231 12.69 -28.75 15.56
C THR A 231 11.38 -28.90 16.33
N ASP A 232 11.08 -30.12 16.77
CA ASP A 232 9.88 -30.37 17.60
C ASP A 232 9.88 -29.53 18.88
N GLU A 233 11.06 -29.30 19.46
CA GLU A 233 11.23 -28.46 20.65
C GLU A 233 10.87 -26.99 20.38
N GLU A 234 11.30 -26.43 19.24
CA GLU A 234 10.98 -25.06 18.83
C GLU A 234 9.50 -24.88 18.48
N LEU A 235 8.87 -25.86 17.84
CA LEU A 235 7.43 -25.84 17.55
C LEU A 235 6.62 -25.85 18.84
N GLU A 236 6.94 -26.74 19.77
CA GLU A 236 6.31 -26.76 21.08
C GLU A 236 6.61 -25.49 21.88
N HIS A 237 7.79 -24.89 21.71
CA HIS A 237 8.10 -23.61 22.33
C HIS A 237 7.24 -22.47 21.78
N ALA A 238 7.16 -22.31 20.45
CA ALA A 238 6.32 -21.29 19.81
C ALA A 238 4.85 -21.44 20.23
N LYS A 239 4.36 -22.67 20.32
CA LYS A 239 3.01 -22.99 20.80
C LYS A 239 2.78 -22.58 22.26
N ARG A 240 3.73 -22.84 23.17
CA ARG A 240 3.65 -22.36 24.57
C ARG A 240 3.62 -20.83 24.65
N LEU A 241 4.32 -20.15 23.74
CA LEU A 241 4.28 -18.70 23.61
C LEU A 241 3.02 -18.19 22.88
N GLY A 242 2.16 -19.06 22.36
CA GLY A 242 0.96 -18.67 21.63
C GLY A 242 1.27 -17.99 20.29
N CYS A 243 2.43 -18.27 19.71
CA CYS A 243 2.86 -17.73 18.44
C CYS A 243 2.41 -18.62 17.29
N HIS A 244 2.09 -18.00 16.16
CA HIS A 244 1.98 -18.70 14.88
C HIS A 244 3.38 -18.98 14.33
N THR A 245 3.54 -20.05 13.55
CA THR A 245 4.84 -20.48 13.01
C THR A 245 4.76 -20.55 11.49
N PHE A 246 5.74 -19.97 10.82
CA PHE A 246 5.94 -20.13 9.38
C PHE A 246 7.26 -20.84 9.09
N GLU A 247 7.24 -21.88 8.26
CA GLU A 247 8.45 -22.50 7.72
C GLU A 247 8.82 -21.82 6.40
N LYS A 248 10.06 -21.31 6.29
CA LYS A 248 10.55 -20.67 5.08
C LYS A 248 11.04 -21.75 4.10
N PRO A 249 10.65 -21.70 2.81
CA PRO A 249 9.72 -20.76 2.20
C PRO A 249 8.24 -21.15 2.46
N PHE A 250 7.39 -20.16 2.75
CA PHE A 250 5.95 -20.34 2.93
C PHE A 250 5.16 -19.70 1.78
N LYS A 251 3.90 -20.13 1.59
CA LYS A 251 3.04 -19.61 0.53
C LYS A 251 2.42 -18.27 0.93
N ILE A 252 2.30 -17.34 -0.02
CA ILE A 252 1.67 -16.03 0.20
C ILE A 252 0.20 -16.20 0.65
N ASP A 253 -0.53 -17.17 0.10
CA ASP A 253 -1.92 -17.44 0.49
C ASP A 253 -2.06 -17.91 1.94
N GLU A 254 -1.09 -18.67 2.44
CA GLU A 254 -1.06 -19.13 3.84
C GLU A 254 -0.80 -17.95 4.78
N PHE A 255 0.17 -17.10 4.43
CA PHE A 255 0.44 -15.86 5.14
C PHE A 255 -0.78 -14.93 5.13
N GLY A 256 -1.47 -14.79 3.99
CA GLY A 256 -2.68 -14.00 3.84
C GLY A 256 -3.83 -14.48 4.73
N LYS A 257 -4.06 -15.79 4.80
CA LYS A 257 -5.09 -16.39 5.69
C LYS A 257 -4.81 -16.10 7.16
N TRP A 258 -3.55 -16.20 7.57
CA TRP A 258 -3.18 -15.86 8.94
C TRP A 258 -3.43 -14.38 9.25
N LEU A 259 -3.14 -13.48 8.31
CA LEU A 259 -3.47 -12.06 8.45
C LEU A 259 -4.99 -11.83 8.57
N ASP A 260 -5.81 -12.49 7.74
CA ASP A 260 -7.28 -12.43 7.84
C ASP A 260 -7.76 -12.79 9.26
N ASP A 261 -7.19 -13.85 9.83
CA ASP A 261 -7.57 -14.32 11.16
C ASP A 261 -7.06 -13.44 12.29
N CYS A 262 -5.90 -12.80 12.12
CA CYS A 262 -5.41 -11.78 13.03
C CYS A 262 -6.35 -10.57 13.04
N GLU A 263 -6.73 -10.08 11.86
CA GLU A 263 -7.60 -8.92 11.67
C GLU A 263 -8.98 -9.10 12.33
N LYS A 264 -9.57 -10.30 12.22
CA LYS A 264 -10.85 -10.63 12.89
C LYS A 264 -10.77 -10.61 14.43
N LYS A 265 -9.59 -10.88 15.00
CA LYS A 265 -9.37 -10.91 16.47
C LYS A 265 -9.05 -9.54 17.05
N LEU A 266 -8.75 -8.55 16.22
CA LEU A 266 -8.39 -7.23 16.71
C LEU A 266 -9.61 -6.51 17.26
N ASP A 267 -9.53 -6.12 18.53
CA ASP A 267 -10.54 -5.31 19.19
C ASP A 267 -10.69 -3.95 18.45
N PRO A 268 -11.91 -3.56 18.00
CA PRO A 268 -12.22 -2.27 17.39
C PRO A 268 -11.93 -1.04 18.26
N ASP A 269 -11.69 -1.20 19.56
CA ASP A 269 -11.37 -0.11 20.50
C ASP A 269 -9.89 0.02 20.87
N ASN A 270 -9.03 -0.95 20.52
CA ASN A 270 -7.56 -0.86 20.68
C ASN A 270 -6.96 0.46 20.18
N LYS A 271 -6.38 1.28 21.07
CA LYS A 271 -5.67 2.50 20.68
C LYS A 271 -4.19 2.19 20.44
N LEU A 272 -3.68 2.58 19.26
CA LEU A 272 -2.24 2.53 19.00
C LEU A 272 -1.56 3.72 19.67
N SER A 273 -0.51 3.43 20.44
CA SER A 273 0.46 4.42 20.92
C SER A 273 1.46 4.77 19.83
N ASP A 274 2.13 5.90 19.93
CA ASP A 274 3.30 6.18 19.11
C ASP A 274 4.39 5.15 19.40
N LEU A 275 5.09 4.69 18.36
CA LEU A 275 6.31 3.93 18.59
C LEU A 275 7.35 4.85 19.23
N PRO A 276 8.02 4.42 20.30
CA PRO A 276 9.15 5.14 20.86
C PRO A 276 10.35 5.00 19.89
N ILE A 277 10.29 5.64 18.72
CA ILE A 277 11.40 5.68 17.79
C ILE A 277 12.46 6.57 18.45
N ARG A 278 13.34 5.95 19.24
CA ARG A 278 14.64 6.57 19.53
C ARG A 278 15.37 6.60 18.20
N MET A 279 15.32 7.74 17.51
CA MET A 279 16.26 8.02 16.45
C MET A 279 17.66 7.93 17.08
N ILE A 280 18.34 6.81 16.85
CA ILE A 280 19.77 6.71 17.12
C ILE A 280 20.40 7.71 16.16
N LYS A 281 20.64 8.94 16.65
CA LYS A 281 21.52 9.87 15.97
C LYS A 281 22.84 9.13 15.81
N SER A 282 23.16 8.76 14.58
CA SER A 282 24.51 8.35 14.18
C SER A 282 25.48 9.31 14.85
N LYS A 283 26.24 8.80 15.83
CA LYS A 283 27.45 9.48 16.28
C LYS A 283 28.37 9.48 15.06
N LYS A 284 28.38 10.59 14.31
CA LYS A 284 29.52 10.93 13.48
C LYS A 284 30.70 11.06 14.45
N ASN A 285 31.53 10.03 14.51
CA ASN A 285 32.83 10.12 15.16
C ASN A 285 33.59 11.28 14.49
N LYS A 286 34.02 12.22 15.34
CA LYS A 286 35.05 13.20 15.01
C LYS A 286 36.40 12.51 14.94
#